data_AF-A0A261DAK4-F1
#
_entry.id   AF-A0A261DAK4-F1
#
_cell.length_a   1.000
_cell.length_b   1.000
_cell.length_c   1.000
_cell.angle_alpha   90.00
_cell.angle_beta   90.00
_cell.angle_gamma   90.00
#
_symmetry.space_group_name_H-M   'P 1'
#
loop_
_entity.id
_entity.type
_entity.pdbx_description
1 polymer ?
#
loop_
_entity_poly.entity_id
_entity_poly.type
_entity_poly.pdbx_seq_one_letter_code
_entity_poly.pdbx_strand_id
1 'polypeptide(L)' 'MDDLNISLFLIAKSMERSKSYIVHKAIESYIKEQLQDIEDAEDALARMKNPNRKFYTSEEMKQKLKERYRAEPSL' A
#
# COMPACT_ATOMS: atom_id res chain seq x y z
N MET A 1 -25.16 13.68 -7.71
CA MET A 1 -24.18 14.67 -8.25
C MET A 1 -23.90 15.75 -7.21
N ASP A 2 -24.91 16.14 -6.42
CA ASP A 2 -24.78 17.15 -5.37
C ASP A 2 -23.90 16.72 -4.20
N ASP A 3 -23.97 15.45 -3.76
CA ASP A 3 -23.19 14.96 -2.61
C ASP A 3 -21.67 15.06 -2.79
N LEU A 4 -21.17 14.76 -4.01
CA LEU A 4 -19.75 14.90 -4.34
C LEU A 4 -19.34 16.37 -4.31
N ASN A 5 -20.16 17.25 -4.87
CA ASN A 5 -19.85 18.68 -4.89
C ASN A 5 -19.92 19.30 -3.48
N ILE A 6 -20.86 18.86 -2.64
CA ILE A 6 -20.96 19.23 -1.22
C ILE A 6 -19.71 18.76 -0.47
N SER A 7 -19.33 17.49 -0.64
CA SER A 7 -18.14 16.93 0.01
C SER A 7 -16.86 17.65 -0.42
N LEU A 8 -16.69 17.87 -1.73
CA LEU A 8 -15.57 18.63 -2.26
C LEU A 8 -15.54 20.06 -1.73
N PHE A 9 -16.69 20.72 -1.58
CA PHE A 9 -16.77 22.04 -1.00
C PHE A 9 -16.35 22.05 0.48
N LEU A 10 -16.82 21.11 1.28
CA LEU A 10 -16.47 21.00 2.69
C LEU A 10 -14.96 20.75 2.88
N ILE A 11 -14.40 19.82 2.11
CA ILE A 11 -12.97 19.48 2.14
C ILE A 11 -12.12 20.66 1.65
N ALA A 12 -12.50 21.28 0.53
CA ALA A 12 -11.82 22.45 0.00
C ALA A 12 -11.78 23.60 1.03
N LYS A 13 -12.90 23.84 1.72
CA LYS A 13 -13.00 24.84 2.78
C LYS A 13 -12.10 24.49 3.97
N SER A 14 -12.11 23.24 4.46
CA SER A 14 -11.30 22.84 5.62
C SER A 14 -9.81 22.86 5.33
N MET A 15 -9.41 22.66 4.07
CA MET A 15 -8.01 22.66 3.64
C MET A 15 -7.52 24.03 3.15
N GLU A 16 -8.41 25.03 3.07
CA GLU A 16 -8.13 26.35 2.46
C GLU A 16 -7.55 26.22 1.04
N ARG A 17 -8.16 25.34 0.23
CA ARG A 17 -7.76 25.06 -1.16
C ARG A 17 -8.96 25.11 -2.10
N SER A 18 -8.70 25.16 -3.40
CA SER A 18 -9.77 25.09 -4.41
C SER A 18 -10.27 23.65 -4.58
N LYS A 19 -11.54 23.47 -4.98
CA LYS A 19 -12.08 22.16 -5.34
C LYS A 19 -11.24 21.47 -6.41
N SER A 20 -10.75 22.22 -7.40
CA SER A 20 -9.86 21.71 -8.45
C SER A 20 -8.56 21.16 -7.88
N TYR A 21 -7.94 21.84 -6.91
CA TYR A 21 -6.74 21.34 -6.24
C TYR A 21 -6.98 19.98 -5.58
N ILE A 22 -8.12 19.80 -4.89
CA ILE A 22 -8.49 18.53 -4.26
C ILE A 22 -8.63 17.42 -5.33
N VAL A 23 -9.34 17.70 -6.42
CA VAL A 23 -9.52 16.74 -7.52
C VAL A 23 -8.16 16.35 -8.13
N HIS A 24 -7.29 17.33 -8.40
CA HIS A 24 -5.94 17.06 -8.91
C HIS A 24 -5.14 16.18 -7.96
N LYS A 25 -5.16 16.45 -6.66
CA LYS A 25 -4.46 15.61 -5.66
C LYS A 25 -5.02 14.20 -5.54
N ALA A 26 -6.34 14.04 -5.68
CA ALA A 26 -6.96 12.72 -5.70
C ALA A 26 -6.47 11.92 -6.92
N ILE A 27 -6.42 12.53 -8.10
CA ILE A 27 -5.90 11.89 -9.33
C ILE A 27 -4.42 11.52 -9.19
N GLU A 28 -3.58 12.46 -8.71
CA GLU A 28 -2.16 12.19 -8.46
C GLU A 28 -1.95 11.02 -7.49
N SER A 29 -2.73 10.98 -6.41
CA SER A 29 -2.64 9.92 -5.40
C SER A 29 -3.04 8.56 -5.97
N TYR A 30 -4.13 8.52 -6.76
CA TYR A 30 -4.55 7.29 -7.43
C TYR A 30 -3.48 6.76 -8.39
N ILE A 31 -2.91 7.63 -9.23
CA ILE A 31 -1.83 7.22 -10.14
C ILE A 31 -0.62 6.69 -9.37
N LYS A 32 -0.26 7.36 -8.26
CA LYS A 32 0.87 6.92 -7.42
C LYS A 32 0.64 5.53 -6.83
N GLU A 33 -0.56 5.27 -6.29
CA GLU A 33 -0.92 3.95 -5.76
C GLU A 33 -0.82 2.87 -6.84
N GLN A 34 -1.35 3.12 -8.04
CA GLN A 34 -1.25 2.19 -9.16
C GLN A 34 0.20 1.91 -9.58
N LEU A 35 1.08 2.91 -9.53
CA LEU A 35 2.50 2.71 -9.82
C LEU A 35 3.19 1.89 -8.73
N GLN A 36 2.82 2.08 -7.46
CA GLN A 36 3.34 1.28 -6.35
C GLN A 36 2.89 -0.18 -6.45
N ASP A 37 1.65 -0.44 -6.82
CA ASP A 37 1.14 -1.80 -7.03
C ASP A 37 1.92 -2.53 -8.16
N ILE A 38 2.27 -1.81 -9.23
CA ILE A 38 3.08 -2.34 -10.33
C ILE A 38 4.49 -2.66 -9.82
N GLU A 39 5.13 -1.72 -9.10
CA GLU A 39 6.47 -1.92 -8.54
C GLU A 39 6.52 -3.13 -7.59
N ASP A 40 5.55 -3.24 -6.68
CA ASP A 40 5.44 -4.37 -5.75
C ASP A 40 5.25 -5.72 -6.47
N ALA A 41 4.47 -5.72 -7.55
CA ALA A 41 4.26 -6.91 -8.37
C ALA A 41 5.53 -7.30 -9.15
N GLU A 42 6.26 -6.32 -9.70
CA GLU A 42 7.55 -6.54 -10.37
C GLU A 42 8.59 -7.09 -9.40
N ASP A 43 8.67 -6.54 -8.19
CA ASP A 43 9.53 -7.03 -7.11
C ASP A 43 9.18 -8.46 -6.69
N ALA A 44 7.89 -8.76 -6.55
CA ALA A 44 7.43 -10.12 -6.30
C ALA A 44 7.85 -11.07 -7.42
N LEU A 45 7.70 -10.67 -8.69
CA LEU A 45 8.10 -11.45 -9.85
C LEU A 45 9.62 -11.66 -9.90
N ALA A 46 10.42 -10.64 -9.60
CA ALA A 46 11.88 -10.74 -9.54
C ALA A 46 12.32 -11.72 -8.44
N ARG A 47 11.69 -11.64 -7.25
CA ARG A 47 11.92 -12.61 -6.16
C ARG A 47 11.53 -14.03 -6.56
N MET A 48 10.45 -14.20 -7.32
CA MET A 48 10.04 -15.51 -7.83
C MET A 48 11.02 -16.10 -8.85
N LYS A 49 11.58 -15.26 -9.73
CA LYS A 49 12.55 -15.65 -10.75
C LYS A 49 13.97 -15.86 -10.23
N ASN A 50 14.25 -15.47 -8.98
CA ASN A 50 15.58 -15.65 -8.38
C ASN A 50 15.95 -17.15 -8.34
N PRO A 51 17.01 -17.59 -9.06
CA PRO A 51 17.41 -18.99 -9.10
C PRO A 51 17.92 -19.51 -7.74
N ASN A 52 18.35 -18.60 -6.87
CA ASN A 52 18.80 -18.90 -5.51
C ASN A 52 17.69 -18.76 -4.47
N ARG A 53 16.41 -18.70 -4.90
CA ARG A 53 15.29 -18.57 -3.98
C ARG A 53 15.22 -19.79 -3.07
N LYS A 54 15.35 -19.55 -1.77
CA LYS A 54 15.09 -20.57 -0.76
C LYS A 54 13.59 -20.80 -0.62
N PHE A 55 13.16 -22.02 -0.89
CA PHE A 55 11.81 -22.48 -0.58
C PHE A 55 11.77 -22.98 0.85
N TYR A 56 10.66 -22.74 1.52
CA TYR A 56 10.39 -23.26 2.85
C TYR A 56 9.12 -24.09 2.77
N THR A 57 9.16 -25.24 3.44
CA THR A 57 7.95 -26.00 3.75
C THR A 57 7.08 -25.23 4.75
N SER A 58 5.81 -25.61 4.83
CA SER A 58 4.88 -25.06 5.82
C SER A 58 5.40 -25.22 7.25
N GLU A 59 6.01 -26.37 7.58
CA GLU A 59 6.55 -26.63 8.91
C GLU A 59 7.80 -25.79 9.23
N GLU A 60 8.72 -25.62 8.27
CA GLU A 60 9.87 -24.72 8.45
C GLU A 60 9.43 -23.27 8.66
N MET A 61 8.43 -22.81 7.89
CA MET A 61 7.92 -21.44 8.03
C MET A 61 7.20 -21.25 9.38
N LYS A 62 6.41 -22.24 9.80
CA LYS A 62 5.73 -22.24 11.11
C LYS A 62 6.73 -22.18 12.26
N GLN A 63 7.84 -22.91 12.17
CA GLN A 63 8.89 -22.88 13.18
C GLN A 63 9.58 -21.51 13.22
N LYS A 64 9.95 -20.94 12.06
CA LYS A 64 10.52 -19.59 11.98
C LYS A 64 9.62 -18.51 12.55
N LEU A 65 8.31 -18.56 12.24
CA LEU A 65 7.35 -17.60 12.78
C LEU A 65 7.28 -17.73 14.30
N LYS A 66 7.20 -18.94 14.84
CA LYS A 66 7.22 -19.16 16.30
C LYS A 66 8.48 -18.62 16.96
N GLU A 67 9.64 -18.81 16.36
CA GLU A 67 10.92 -18.29 16.87
C GLU A 67 10.92 -16.76 16.87
N ARG A 68 10.43 -16.13 15.79
CA ARG A 68 10.30 -14.67 15.72
C ARG A 68 9.34 -14.11 16.77
N TYR A 69 8.15 -14.70 16.94
CA TYR A 69 7.18 -14.28 17.95
C TYR A 69 7.68 -14.48 19.39
N ARG A 70 8.61 -15.41 19.63
CA ARG A 70 9.26 -15.58 20.94
C ARG A 70 10.40 -14.59 21.17
N ALA A 71 11.02 -14.09 20.10
CA ALA A 71 12.16 -13.18 20.16
C ALA A 71 11.74 -11.71 20.19
N GLU A 72 10.55 -11.37 19.70
CA GLU A 72 9.95 -10.05 19.86
C GLU A 72 9.07 -10.06 21.13
N PRO A 73 9.48 -9.44 22.26
CA PRO A 73 8.58 -9.27 23.39
C PRO A 73 7.41 -8.42 22.89
N SER A 74 6.18 -8.86 23.17
CA SER A 74 4.97 -8.09 22.92
C SER A 74 5.14 -6.66 23.44
N LEU A 75 5.16 -5.69 22.52
CA LEU A 75 5.05 -4.26 22.80
C LEU A 75 3.62 -3.91 23.23
#